data_AF-A0A2A3LE78-F1
#
_entry.id   AF-A0A2A3LE78-F1
#
_cell.length_a   1.000
_cell.length_b   1.000
_cell.length_c   1.000
_cell.angle_alpha   90.00
_cell.angle_beta   90.00
_cell.angle_gamma   90.00
#
_symmetry.space_group_name_H-M   'P 1'
#
loop_
_entity.id
_entity.type
_entity.pdbx_description
1 polymer ?
#
loop_
_entity_poly.entity_id
_entity_poly.type
_entity_poly.pdbx_seq_one_letter_code
_entity_poly.pdbx_strand_id
1 'polypeptide(L)'
;MPSTASWSTCTRSKLNCGSGNRQPATLPSTTEGTMMNELASAAERRPCGDVEALTTIRDVLHRFLLCIDTRDYVGAVRQLDERVHFDYRALNGEVLPANPTALIERVRSDHRLIDGIEHVVTNHVIDIDGDRATCWVNFAAMHCRSDGEHTRKWALGGRYRYQFARREQGWKLSGCVITPIWETGDRSGLTESSPEHTDG
;
A
#
# COMPACT_ATOMS: atom_id res chain seq x y z
N MET A 1 -16.72 -23.73 44.61
CA MET A 1 -15.69 -23.89 43.57
C MET A 1 -15.57 -22.57 42.83
N PRO A 2 -14.38 -21.96 42.84
CA PRO A 2 -13.66 -21.81 41.58
C PRO A 2 -12.21 -22.30 41.70
N SER A 3 -11.78 -22.93 40.61
CA SER A 3 -10.42 -23.43 40.38
C SER A 3 -9.46 -22.25 40.18
N THR A 4 -8.40 -22.19 40.97
CA THR A 4 -7.24 -21.32 40.72
C THR A 4 -6.27 -22.05 39.80
N ALA A 5 -6.16 -21.59 38.55
CA ALA A 5 -5.16 -22.08 37.61
C ALA A 5 -3.75 -21.65 38.06
N SER A 6 -2.91 -22.64 38.37
CA SER A 6 -1.48 -22.49 38.64
C SER A 6 -0.74 -22.26 37.32
N TRP A 7 -0.03 -21.15 37.19
CA TRP A 7 0.86 -20.88 36.07
C TRP A 7 2.27 -21.33 36.43
N SER A 8 2.73 -22.43 35.84
CA SER A 8 4.12 -22.88 35.94
C SER A 8 5.04 -21.92 35.19
N THR A 9 6.04 -21.40 35.87
CA THR A 9 7.10 -20.55 35.29
C THR A 9 7.89 -21.33 34.23
N CYS A 10 7.77 -20.92 32.97
CA CYS A 10 8.63 -21.40 31.89
C CYS A 10 10.02 -20.76 32.02
N THR A 11 11.03 -21.58 32.32
CA THR A 11 12.43 -21.18 32.38
C THR A 11 12.94 -20.73 31.00
N ARG A 12 13.42 -19.49 30.92
CA ARG A 12 14.05 -18.89 29.73
C ARG A 12 15.29 -19.69 29.32
N SER A 13 15.22 -20.42 28.21
CA SER A 13 16.44 -20.84 27.51
C SER A 13 17.01 -19.63 26.77
N LYS A 14 18.31 -19.37 26.95
CA LYS A 14 19.02 -18.32 26.23
C LYS A 14 19.26 -18.78 24.80
N LEU A 15 18.37 -18.39 23.88
CA LEU A 15 18.67 -18.43 22.45
C LEU A 15 19.67 -17.30 22.15
N ASN A 16 20.84 -17.70 21.67
CA ASN A 16 21.94 -16.84 21.29
C ASN A 16 21.59 -16.11 19.98
N CYS A 17 21.00 -14.92 20.07
CA CYS A 17 20.85 -14.03 18.92
C CYS A 17 22.22 -13.44 18.58
N GLY A 18 22.81 -13.91 17.47
CA GLY A 18 23.98 -13.29 16.88
C GLY A 18 23.73 -11.79 16.63
N SER A 19 24.64 -10.95 17.11
CA SER A 19 24.66 -9.51 16.91
C SER A 19 25.00 -9.18 15.46
N GLY A 20 24.04 -9.38 14.55
CA GLY A 20 24.07 -8.80 13.23
C GLY A 20 23.76 -7.30 13.34
N ASN A 21 24.74 -6.47 13.05
CA ASN A 21 24.60 -5.02 12.99
C ASN A 21 23.62 -4.63 11.86
N ARG A 22 22.32 -4.58 12.17
CA ARG A 22 21.28 -4.13 11.24
C ARG A 22 21.07 -2.64 11.51
N GLN A 23 21.67 -1.79 10.69
CA GLN A 23 21.34 -0.37 10.71
C GLN A 23 19.85 -0.21 10.39
N PRO A 24 19.07 0.54 11.20
CA PRO A 24 17.72 0.90 10.80
C PRO A 24 17.81 1.75 9.53
N ALA A 25 17.00 1.43 8.53
CA ALA A 25 16.86 2.26 7.34
C ALA A 25 16.47 3.68 7.78
N THR A 26 17.34 4.65 7.56
CA THR A 26 17.02 6.07 7.73
C THR A 26 16.00 6.45 6.67
N LEU A 27 14.77 6.74 7.11
CA LEU A 27 13.70 7.25 6.26
C LEU A 27 14.10 8.63 5.69
N PRO A 28 13.72 8.96 4.44
CA PRO A 28 13.91 10.31 3.93
C PRO A 28 12.97 11.27 4.68
N SER A 29 13.57 12.20 5.43
CA SER A 29 12.91 13.22 6.25
C SER A 29 11.98 14.17 5.49
N THR A 30 12.10 14.25 4.16
CA THR A 30 11.34 15.16 3.31
C THR A 30 9.90 14.71 3.08
N THR A 31 9.63 13.41 2.98
CA THR A 31 8.27 12.90 2.68
C THR A 31 7.32 13.06 3.87
N GLU A 32 7.82 12.87 5.09
CA GLU A 32 7.03 13.12 6.31
C GLU A 32 6.71 14.61 6.48
N GLY A 33 7.65 15.50 6.17
CA GLY A 33 7.41 16.94 6.18
C GLY A 33 6.32 17.38 5.19
N THR A 34 6.35 16.85 3.96
CA THR A 34 5.31 17.11 2.95
C THR A 34 3.94 16.62 3.40
N MET A 35 3.86 15.40 3.93
CA MET A 35 2.61 14.84 4.48
C MET A 35 2.04 15.72 5.58
N MET A 36 2.85 16.09 6.58
CA MET A 36 2.37 16.89 7.71
C MET A 36 1.88 18.28 7.27
N ASN A 37 2.56 18.92 6.31
CA ASN A 37 2.12 20.21 5.75
C ASN A 37 0.78 20.08 5.00
N GLU A 38 0.61 19.05 4.19
CA GLU A 38 -0.65 18.82 3.47
C GLU A 38 -1.80 18.52 4.44
N LEU A 39 -1.56 17.70 5.47
CA LEU A 39 -2.55 17.37 6.48
C LEU A 39 -2.94 18.59 7.32
N ALA A 40 -1.98 19.45 7.70
CA ALA A 40 -2.26 20.71 8.37
C ALA A 40 -3.12 21.62 7.50
N SER A 41 -2.77 21.76 6.22
CA SER A 41 -3.51 22.59 5.27
C SER A 41 -4.95 22.07 5.03
N ALA A 42 -5.13 20.75 5.00
CA ALA A 42 -6.45 20.11 4.86
C ALA A 42 -7.34 20.33 6.11
N ALA A 43 -6.73 20.29 7.31
CA ALA A 43 -7.45 20.48 8.56
C ALA A 43 -8.10 21.87 8.67
N GLU A 44 -7.45 22.88 8.09
CA GLU A 44 -7.91 24.28 8.02
C GLU A 44 -9.02 24.49 6.99
N ARG A 45 -9.06 23.70 5.90
CA ARG A 45 -10.04 23.81 4.81
C ARG A 45 -11.40 23.19 5.08
N ARG A 46 -11.57 22.43 6.17
CA ARG A 46 -12.73 21.55 6.41
C ARG A 46 -14.08 22.20 6.05
N PRO A 47 -14.72 21.81 4.93
CA PRO A 47 -16.11 22.15 4.70
C PRO A 47 -16.98 21.21 5.54
N CYS A 48 -17.84 21.77 6.37
CA CYS A 48 -18.95 21.03 6.97
C CYS A 48 -19.95 20.69 5.83
N GLY A 49 -19.87 19.51 5.20
CA GLY A 49 -20.91 19.16 4.21
C GLY A 49 -20.81 17.86 3.41
N ASP A 50 -19.63 17.37 3.00
CA ASP A 50 -19.57 16.33 1.95
C ASP A 50 -19.32 14.89 2.47
N VAL A 51 -20.14 14.44 3.43
CA VAL A 51 -20.06 13.09 4.01
C VAL A 51 -20.27 12.00 2.94
N GLU A 52 -21.10 12.28 1.93
CA GLU A 52 -21.36 11.36 0.83
C GLU A 52 -20.13 11.20 -0.07
N ALA A 53 -19.45 12.30 -0.46
CA ALA A 53 -18.20 12.17 -1.21
C ALA A 53 -17.10 11.49 -0.38
N LEU A 54 -16.98 11.79 0.91
CA LEU A 54 -16.01 11.10 1.79
C LEU A 54 -16.23 9.58 1.78
N THR A 55 -17.50 9.16 1.86
CA THR A 55 -17.85 7.73 1.84
C THR A 55 -17.58 7.13 0.46
N THR A 56 -17.95 7.83 -0.62
CA THR A 56 -17.71 7.39 -2.00
C THR A 56 -16.23 7.24 -2.31
N ILE A 57 -15.38 8.18 -1.88
CA ILE A 57 -13.93 8.12 -2.08
C ILE A 57 -13.33 6.92 -1.34
N ARG A 58 -13.74 6.67 -0.10
CA ARG A 58 -13.31 5.47 0.65
C ARG A 58 -13.73 4.19 -0.05
N ASP A 59 -14.97 4.16 -0.53
CA ASP A 59 -15.54 3.01 -1.23
C ASP A 59 -14.80 2.70 -2.54
N VAL A 60 -14.45 3.72 -3.34
CA VAL A 60 -13.60 3.58 -4.53
C VAL A 60 -12.24 2.98 -4.17
N LEU A 61 -11.59 3.49 -3.11
CA LEU A 61 -10.30 2.98 -2.65
C LEU A 61 -10.38 1.52 -2.17
N HIS A 62 -11.38 1.21 -1.33
CA HIS A 62 -11.54 -0.14 -0.76
C HIS A 62 -11.90 -1.16 -1.84
N ARG A 63 -12.76 -0.80 -2.80
CA ARG A 63 -13.03 -1.66 -3.95
C ARG A 63 -11.79 -1.87 -4.80
N PHE A 64 -11.01 -0.83 -5.06
CA PHE A 64 -9.77 -0.96 -5.81
C PHE A 64 -8.83 -1.97 -5.13
N LEU A 65 -8.53 -1.80 -3.84
CA LEU A 65 -7.65 -2.70 -3.09
C LEU A 65 -8.20 -4.14 -3.03
N LEU A 66 -9.50 -4.30 -2.78
CA LEU A 66 -10.12 -5.62 -2.79
C LEU A 66 -10.05 -6.29 -4.16
N CYS A 67 -10.26 -5.55 -5.25
CA CYS A 67 -10.11 -6.06 -6.61
C CYS A 67 -8.68 -6.50 -6.90
N ILE A 68 -7.67 -5.77 -6.39
CA ILE A 68 -6.26 -6.18 -6.49
C ILE A 68 -6.05 -7.50 -5.74
N ASP A 69 -6.45 -7.58 -4.47
CA ASP A 69 -6.24 -8.77 -3.62
C ASP A 69 -6.96 -10.02 -4.14
N THR A 70 -8.15 -9.83 -4.71
CA THR A 70 -8.97 -10.90 -5.28
C THR A 70 -8.68 -11.16 -6.76
N ARG A 71 -7.74 -10.44 -7.36
CA ARG A 71 -7.36 -10.54 -8.78
C ARG A 71 -8.52 -10.24 -9.76
N ASP A 72 -9.50 -9.44 -9.34
CA ASP A 72 -10.53 -8.86 -10.22
C ASP A 72 -9.96 -7.64 -10.97
N TYR A 73 -9.16 -7.91 -12.00
CA TYR A 73 -8.50 -6.89 -12.79
C TYR A 73 -9.48 -5.96 -13.52
N VAL A 74 -10.62 -6.48 -13.98
CA VAL A 74 -11.65 -5.68 -14.64
C VAL A 74 -12.30 -4.72 -13.63
N GLY A 75 -12.61 -5.21 -12.43
CA GLY A 75 -13.10 -4.38 -11.32
C GLY A 75 -12.10 -3.31 -10.90
N ALA A 76 -10.80 -3.64 -10.85
CA ALA A 76 -9.74 -2.69 -10.55
C ALA A 76 -9.68 -1.55 -11.58
N VAL A 77 -9.65 -1.87 -12.89
CA VAL A 77 -9.67 -0.86 -13.96
C VAL A 77 -10.86 0.08 -13.83
N ARG A 78 -12.04 -0.43 -13.44
CA ARG A 78 -13.25 0.40 -13.27
C ARG A 78 -13.13 1.46 -12.17
N GLN A 79 -12.23 1.31 -11.20
CA GLN A 79 -12.03 2.30 -10.14
C GLN A 79 -11.08 3.44 -10.55
N LEU A 80 -10.32 3.24 -11.63
CA LEU A 80 -9.28 4.16 -12.08
C LEU A 80 -9.86 5.27 -12.97
N ASP A 81 -9.21 6.43 -12.92
CA ASP A 81 -9.44 7.54 -13.85
C ASP A 81 -8.86 7.21 -15.24
N GLU A 82 -9.26 7.92 -16.29
CA GLU A 82 -8.82 7.65 -17.68
C GLU A 82 -7.29 7.73 -17.85
N ARG A 83 -6.65 8.53 -17.00
CA ARG A 83 -5.21 8.64 -16.88
C ARG A 83 -4.83 8.67 -15.40
N VAL A 84 -3.83 7.88 -15.05
CA VAL A 84 -3.38 7.72 -13.66
C VAL A 84 -1.90 8.04 -13.49
N HIS A 85 -1.50 8.36 -12.26
CA HIS A 85 -0.10 8.51 -11.89
C HIS A 85 0.22 7.69 -10.64
N PHE A 86 0.86 6.54 -10.85
CA PHE A 86 1.27 5.63 -9.77
C PHE A 86 2.80 5.69 -9.63
N ASP A 87 3.26 6.40 -8.60
CA ASP A 87 4.66 6.64 -8.31
C ASP A 87 5.18 5.65 -7.26
N TYR A 88 5.88 4.64 -7.74
CA TYR A 88 6.42 3.56 -6.93
C TYR A 88 7.95 3.69 -6.77
N ARG A 89 8.53 4.84 -7.13
CA ARG A 89 9.99 5.08 -7.13
C ARG A 89 10.62 4.79 -5.77
N ALA A 90 9.94 5.11 -4.68
CA ALA A 90 10.42 4.85 -3.33
C ALA A 90 10.45 3.35 -2.96
N LEU A 91 9.71 2.49 -3.66
CA LEU A 91 9.65 1.04 -3.43
C LEU A 91 10.49 0.23 -4.44
N ASN A 92 10.46 0.60 -5.72
CA ASN A 92 11.02 -0.20 -6.80
C ASN A 92 11.68 0.64 -7.91
N GLY A 93 11.86 1.95 -7.69
CA GLY A 93 12.54 2.83 -8.64
C GLY A 93 11.72 3.21 -9.88
N GLU A 94 10.42 2.92 -9.93
CA GLU A 94 9.62 3.12 -11.14
C GLU A 94 8.37 3.99 -10.97
N VAL A 95 7.91 4.55 -12.09
CA VAL A 95 6.56 5.08 -12.25
C VAL A 95 5.79 4.11 -13.13
N LEU A 96 4.66 3.62 -12.64
CA LEU A 96 3.84 2.64 -13.36
C LEU A 96 3.12 3.28 -14.56
N PRO A 97 2.67 2.47 -15.56
CA PRO A 97 2.01 3.00 -16.74
C PRO A 97 0.84 3.93 -16.44
N ALA A 98 0.75 5.04 -17.17
CA ALA A 98 -0.31 6.03 -16.96
C ALA A 98 -1.68 5.61 -17.53
N ASN A 99 -1.72 4.58 -18.40
CA ASN A 99 -2.96 4.00 -18.91
C ASN A 99 -3.49 2.96 -17.90
N PRO A 100 -4.77 3.04 -17.47
CA PRO A 100 -5.34 2.12 -16.47
C PRO A 100 -5.22 0.64 -16.82
N THR A 101 -5.46 0.27 -18.07
CA THR A 101 -5.38 -1.13 -18.51
C THR A 101 -3.94 -1.61 -18.47
N ALA A 102 -2.99 -0.80 -18.95
CA ALA A 102 -1.56 -1.14 -18.90
C ALA A 102 -1.04 -1.21 -17.46
N LEU A 103 -1.50 -0.33 -16.56
CA LEU A 103 -1.20 -0.38 -15.13
C LEU A 103 -1.64 -1.72 -14.53
N ILE A 104 -2.89 -2.12 -14.77
CA ILE A 104 -3.44 -3.35 -14.19
C ILE A 104 -2.82 -4.60 -14.81
N GLU A 105 -2.47 -4.59 -16.10
CA GLU A 105 -1.71 -5.70 -16.70
C GLU A 105 -0.30 -5.82 -16.11
N ARG A 106 0.35 -4.70 -15.76
CA ARG A 106 1.60 -4.75 -15.02
C ARG A 106 1.44 -5.39 -13.63
N VAL A 107 0.43 -4.96 -12.86
CA VAL A 107 0.10 -5.57 -11.56
C VAL A 107 -0.19 -7.07 -11.72
N ARG A 108 -0.94 -7.44 -12.77
CA ARG A 108 -1.25 -8.83 -13.07
C ARG A 108 0.00 -9.66 -13.35
N SER A 109 1.04 -9.10 -13.98
CA SER A 109 2.32 -9.78 -14.18
C SER A 109 3.01 -10.07 -12.84
N ASP A 110 3.06 -9.10 -11.92
CA ASP A 110 3.59 -9.31 -10.57
C ASP A 110 2.78 -10.39 -9.82
N HIS A 111 1.45 -10.38 -9.94
CA HIS A 111 0.58 -11.38 -9.32
C HIS A 111 0.82 -12.82 -9.79
N ARG A 112 1.46 -13.04 -10.95
CA ARG A 112 1.84 -14.40 -11.40
C ARG A 112 2.97 -15.01 -10.57
N LEU A 113 3.70 -14.19 -9.83
CA LEU A 113 4.86 -14.59 -9.03
C LEU A 113 4.49 -14.96 -7.59
N ILE A 114 3.24 -14.75 -7.19
CA ILE A 114 2.75 -14.95 -5.83
C ILE A 114 1.47 -15.80 -5.85
N ASP A 115 1.20 -16.50 -4.75
CA ASP A 115 -0.04 -17.24 -4.54
C ASP A 115 -1.09 -16.38 -3.84
N GLY A 116 -0.65 -15.47 -2.98
CA GLY A 116 -1.53 -14.61 -2.21
C GLY A 116 -0.93 -13.23 -1.95
N ILE A 117 -1.83 -12.25 -1.85
CA ILE A 117 -1.55 -10.87 -1.47
C ILE A 117 -2.70 -10.37 -0.59
N GLU A 118 -2.40 -9.56 0.41
CA GLU A 118 -3.39 -8.89 1.25
C GLU A 118 -2.91 -7.47 1.56
N HIS A 119 -3.76 -6.48 1.28
CA HIS A 119 -3.56 -5.10 1.68
C HIS A 119 -4.43 -4.73 2.88
N VAL A 120 -3.80 -4.22 3.93
CA VAL A 120 -4.48 -3.61 5.08
C VAL A 120 -4.20 -2.11 5.06
N VAL A 121 -5.25 -1.30 4.89
CA VAL A 121 -5.16 0.17 4.94
C VAL A 121 -5.97 0.76 6.10
N THR A 122 -5.38 1.74 6.77
CA THR A 122 -5.96 2.38 7.97
C THR A 122 -5.73 3.88 7.97
N ASN A 123 -6.35 4.59 8.92
CA ASN A 123 -6.13 6.02 9.17
C ASN A 123 -6.38 6.92 7.95
N HIS A 124 -7.51 6.71 7.28
CA HIS A 124 -7.94 7.48 6.10
C HIS A 124 -8.19 8.95 6.44
N VAL A 125 -7.27 9.82 6.04
CA VAL A 125 -7.44 11.27 6.10
C VAL A 125 -7.67 11.81 4.70
N ILE A 126 -8.89 12.28 4.44
CA ILE A 126 -9.33 12.73 3.12
C ILE A 126 -9.51 14.24 3.13
N ASP A 127 -8.95 14.89 2.12
CA ASP A 127 -9.14 16.31 1.80
C ASP A 127 -9.80 16.43 0.43
N ILE A 128 -10.88 17.19 0.34
CA ILE A 128 -11.66 17.39 -0.89
C ILE A 128 -11.54 18.86 -1.30
N ASP A 129 -11.14 19.09 -2.54
CA ASP A 129 -11.02 20.40 -3.18
C ASP A 129 -11.78 20.37 -4.51
N GLY A 130 -13.06 20.74 -4.47
CA GLY A 130 -13.95 20.74 -5.64
C GLY A 130 -14.09 19.38 -6.30
N ASP A 131 -13.52 19.24 -7.50
CA ASP A 131 -13.51 18.02 -8.31
C ASP A 131 -12.27 17.14 -8.07
N ARG A 132 -11.44 17.46 -7.08
CA ARG A 132 -10.25 16.72 -6.69
C ARG A 132 -10.33 16.32 -5.23
N ALA A 133 -9.68 15.21 -4.90
CA ALA A 133 -9.48 14.84 -3.51
C ALA A 133 -8.14 14.13 -3.32
N THR A 134 -7.64 14.15 -2.10
CA THR A 134 -6.47 13.37 -1.69
C THR A 134 -6.80 12.54 -0.46
N CYS A 135 -6.21 11.36 -0.35
CA CYS A 135 -6.38 10.48 0.81
C CYS A 135 -5.02 9.97 1.26
N TRP A 136 -4.63 10.32 2.49
CA TRP A 136 -3.52 9.69 3.17
C TRP A 136 -3.99 8.46 3.93
N VAL A 137 -3.25 7.36 3.82
CA VAL A 137 -3.46 6.15 4.61
C VAL A 137 -2.14 5.59 5.11
N ASN A 138 -2.20 4.89 6.24
CA ASN A 138 -1.18 3.90 6.58
C ASN A 138 -1.52 2.59 5.90
N PHE A 139 -0.51 1.86 5.42
CA PHE A 139 -0.70 0.54 4.85
C PHE A 139 0.27 -0.50 5.42
N ALA A 140 -0.17 -1.75 5.40
CA ALA A 140 0.67 -2.93 5.43
C ALA A 140 0.21 -3.86 4.31
N ALA A 141 1.14 -4.54 3.66
CA ALA A 141 0.84 -5.54 2.65
C ALA A 141 1.68 -6.80 2.90
N MET A 142 1.06 -7.96 2.70
CA MET A 142 1.71 -9.27 2.80
C MET A 142 1.60 -9.99 1.47
N HIS A 143 2.72 -10.51 0.98
CA HIS A 143 2.81 -11.32 -0.22
C HIS A 143 3.31 -12.70 0.18
N CYS A 144 2.75 -13.76 -0.42
CA CYS A 144 3.22 -15.11 -0.20
C CYS A 144 3.30 -15.92 -1.49
N ARG A 145 4.26 -16.84 -1.52
CA ARG A 145 4.40 -17.87 -2.56
C ARG A 145 4.83 -19.16 -1.89
N SER A 146 4.21 -20.27 -2.27
CA SER A 146 4.50 -21.61 -1.82
C SER A 146 4.99 -22.46 -2.99
N ASP A 147 6.04 -23.24 -2.79
CA ASP A 147 6.48 -24.29 -3.73
C ASP A 147 6.02 -25.69 -3.31
N GLY A 148 5.17 -25.77 -2.28
CA GLY A 148 4.67 -27.01 -1.69
C GLY A 148 5.42 -27.45 -0.44
N GLU A 149 6.73 -27.19 -0.36
CA GLU A 149 7.58 -27.54 0.79
C GLU A 149 7.92 -26.32 1.65
N HIS A 150 8.00 -25.16 1.02
CA HIS A 150 8.37 -23.89 1.64
C HIS A 150 7.42 -22.78 1.22
N THR A 151 7.08 -21.90 2.17
CA THR A 151 6.34 -20.67 1.91
C THR A 151 7.26 -19.47 2.09
N ARG A 152 7.55 -18.77 1.00
CA ARG A 152 8.18 -17.45 1.03
C ARG A 152 7.15 -16.39 1.36
N LYS A 153 7.53 -15.45 2.22
CA LYS A 153 6.70 -14.32 2.63
C LYS A 153 7.52 -13.06 2.56
N TRP A 154 6.89 -12.01 2.03
CA TRP A 154 7.42 -10.65 2.06
C TRP A 154 6.32 -9.72 2.52
N ALA A 155 6.64 -8.92 3.54
CA ALA A 155 5.75 -7.90 4.03
C ALA A 155 6.42 -6.54 3.99
N LEU A 156 5.63 -5.52 3.71
CA LEU A 156 6.04 -4.13 3.79
C LEU A 156 4.91 -3.30 4.37
N GLY A 157 5.26 -2.16 4.94
CA GLY A 157 4.28 -1.19 5.37
C GLY A 157 4.83 0.22 5.31
N GLY A 158 3.92 1.18 5.27
CA GLY A 158 4.26 2.55 5.02
C GLY A 158 3.04 3.44 4.91
N ARG A 159 3.16 4.47 4.07
CA ARG A 159 2.06 5.39 3.74
C ARG A 159 1.77 5.36 2.25
N TYR A 160 0.49 5.48 1.91
CA TYR A 160 0.07 5.86 0.57
C TYR A 160 -0.52 7.27 0.60
N ARG A 161 -0.25 8.04 -0.45
CA ARG A 161 -1.00 9.24 -0.81
C ARG A 161 -1.77 8.95 -2.08
N TYR A 162 -3.07 8.75 -1.95
CA TYR A 162 -3.97 8.58 -3.09
C TYR A 162 -4.51 9.92 -3.56
N GLN A 163 -4.75 10.03 -4.86
CA GLN A 163 -5.39 11.15 -5.51
C GLN A 163 -6.66 10.67 -6.22
N PHE A 164 -7.69 11.49 -6.17
CA PHE A 164 -8.97 11.21 -6.79
C PHE A 164 -9.41 12.40 -7.63
N ALA A 165 -10.19 12.11 -8.65
CA ALA A 165 -10.84 13.11 -9.47
C ALA A 165 -12.32 12.76 -9.67
N ARG A 166 -13.18 13.77 -9.57
CA ARG A 166 -14.63 13.66 -9.82
C ARG A 166 -14.82 13.68 -11.34
N ARG A 167 -15.55 12.70 -11.85
CA ARG A 167 -15.99 12.58 -13.24
C ARG A 167 -17.52 12.58 -13.28
N GLU A 168 -18.08 12.61 -14.48
CA GLU A 168 -19.55 12.56 -14.67
C GLU A 168 -20.18 11.35 -13.96
N GLN A 169 -19.46 10.23 -13.92
CA GLN A 169 -19.92 8.96 -13.31
C GLN A 169 -19.50 8.81 -11.83
N GLY A 170 -19.01 9.87 -11.20
CA GLY A 170 -18.54 9.88 -9.80
C GLY A 170 -17.03 9.94 -9.65
N TRP A 171 -16.54 9.66 -8.44
CA TRP A 171 -15.12 9.72 -8.10
C TRP A 171 -14.33 8.56 -8.72
N LYS A 172 -13.11 8.84 -9.18
CA LYS A 172 -12.15 7.86 -9.71
C LYS A 172 -10.78 8.06 -9.07
N LEU A 173 -10.04 6.96 -8.89
CA LEU A 173 -8.66 6.99 -8.42
C LEU A 173 -7.74 7.44 -9.57
N SER A 174 -7.11 8.61 -9.40
CA SER A 174 -6.27 9.25 -10.41
C SER A 174 -4.77 9.15 -10.10
N GLY A 175 -4.39 8.76 -8.89
CA GLY A 175 -2.98 8.59 -8.57
C GLY A 175 -2.71 7.95 -7.22
N CYS A 176 -1.48 7.49 -7.06
CA CYS A 176 -0.96 6.85 -5.86
C CYS A 176 0.53 7.13 -5.75
N VAL A 177 0.98 7.62 -4.60
CA VAL A 177 2.40 7.66 -4.24
C VAL A 177 2.62 6.73 -3.05
N ILE A 178 3.56 5.80 -3.17
CA ILE A 178 3.95 4.92 -2.06
C ILE A 178 5.14 5.49 -1.31
N THR A 179 5.15 5.34 0.01
CA THR A 179 6.31 5.62 0.86
C THR A 179 6.48 4.49 1.86
N PRO A 180 7.28 3.46 1.52
CA PRO A 180 7.60 2.38 2.45
C PRO A 180 8.33 2.91 3.68
N ILE A 181 8.03 2.33 4.84
CA ILE A 181 8.66 2.65 6.13
C ILE A 181 9.46 1.45 6.65
N TRP A 182 8.94 0.25 6.42
CA TRP A 182 9.58 -0.99 6.83
C TRP A 182 9.31 -2.09 5.80
N GLU A 183 10.24 -3.03 5.73
CA GLU A 183 10.09 -4.28 4.99
C GLU A 183 10.63 -5.44 5.84
N THR A 184 10.09 -6.63 5.65
CA THR A 184 10.57 -7.86 6.28
C THR A 184 10.28 -9.08 5.40
N GLY A 185 11.02 -10.16 5.62
CA GLY A 185 10.91 -11.38 4.84
C GLY A 185 11.76 -11.37 3.58
N ASP A 186 11.39 -12.21 2.62
CA ASP A 186 12.15 -12.45 1.39
C ASP A 186 11.34 -12.02 0.17
N ARG A 187 11.73 -10.90 -0.44
CA ARG A 187 11.12 -10.33 -1.64
C ARG A 187 11.53 -11.06 -2.92
N SER A 188 12.60 -11.86 -2.89
CA SER A 188 13.17 -12.43 -4.10
C SER A 188 12.18 -13.35 -4.82
N GLY A 189 11.99 -13.11 -6.12
CA GLY A 189 11.07 -13.89 -6.95
C GLY A 189 9.58 -13.68 -6.65
N LEU A 190 9.21 -12.64 -5.88
CA LEU A 190 7.82 -12.24 -5.61
C LEU A 190 7.39 -10.97 -6.38
N THR A 191 8.33 -10.30 -7.04
CA THR A 191 8.08 -9.13 -7.90
C THR A 191 8.84 -9.33 -9.20
N GLU A 192 8.35 -8.80 -10.33
CA GLU A 192 9.18 -8.75 -11.52
C GLU A 192 10.45 -7.94 -11.22
N SER A 193 11.62 -8.44 -11.63
CA SER A 193 12.83 -7.63 -11.63
C SER A 193 12.65 -6.56 -12.70
N SER A 194 12.80 -5.28 -12.34
CA SER A 194 13.08 -4.27 -13.37
C SER A 194 14.29 -4.76 -14.17
N PRO A 195 14.27 -4.68 -15.52
CA PRO A 195 15.45 -5.03 -16.29
C PRO A 195 16.60 -4.18 -15.77
N GLU A 196 17.70 -4.83 -15.38
CA GLU A 196 18.94 -4.13 -15.08
C GLU A 196 19.21 -3.17 -16.25
N HIS A 197 19.43 -1.89 -15.94
CA HIS A 197 20.06 -0.99 -16.88
C HIS A 197 21.46 -1.56 -17.13
N THR A 198 21.60 -2.40 -18.15
CA THR A 198 22.90 -2.67 -18.74
C THR A 198 23.31 -1.37 -19.42
N ASP A 199 24.08 -0.55 -18.70
CA ASP A 199 24.88 0.50 -19.33
C ASP A 199 25.77 -0.18 -20.38
N GLY A 200 25.44 0.07 -21.65
CA GLY A 200 26.26 -0.27 -22.81
C GLY A 200 26.97 0.96 -23.33
#